data_AF-A0A9E3Q4H6-F1
#
_entry.id   AF-A0A9E3Q4H6-F1
#
_cell.length_a   1.000
_cell.length_b   1.000
_cell.length_c   1.000
_cell.angle_alpha   90.00
_cell.angle_beta   90.00
_cell.angle_gamma   90.00
#
_symmetry.space_group_name_H-M   'P 1'
#
loop_
_entity.id
_entity.type
_entity.pdbx_description
1 polymer ?
#
loop_
_entity_poly.entity_id
_entity_poly.type
_entity_poly.pdbx_seq_one_letter_code
_entity_poly.pdbx_strand_id
1 'polypeptide(L)'
;MNDWNIQSRARACQTCGNAFADQEPYHTLLFERRSGFERLDVCVTCWADQHQHGAADRKGYISHWQGLFTVPPAAPPEPIQRDNAETLLRRLTERNQPAWQPAAFILAVMLERKRVLKIRETLRAEGRRVFVYERPGTGEMFTVPDPQLRLDQLEQVQRDVAHLLEHGLPPEAGPAPESIHDEPAAEPVATGSPEAGPAGESVVAEVVAS
;
A
#
# COMPACT_ATOMS: atom_id res chain seq x y z
N MET A 1 38.55 -27.06 8.61
CA MET A 1 37.33 -26.76 7.83
C MET A 1 37.79 -25.86 6.69
N ASN A 2 37.66 -26.30 5.43
CA ASN A 2 38.25 -25.55 4.31
C ASN A 2 37.35 -24.35 3.97
N ASP A 3 37.95 -23.17 3.94
CA ASP A 3 37.25 -21.94 3.61
C ASP A 3 37.23 -21.74 2.08
N TRP A 4 36.13 -22.17 1.44
CA TRP A 4 35.95 -22.16 -0.01
C TRP A 4 35.37 -20.83 -0.51
N ASN A 5 35.99 -19.71 -0.11
CA ASN A 5 35.59 -18.37 -0.55
C ASN A 5 35.99 -18.11 -2.01
N ILE A 6 35.10 -18.48 -2.94
CA ILE A 6 35.22 -18.25 -4.39
C ILE A 6 34.35 -17.06 -4.78
N GLN A 7 34.86 -16.16 -5.63
CA GLN A 7 34.15 -14.94 -6.03
C GLN A 7 32.85 -15.24 -6.81
N SER A 8 31.90 -14.31 -6.69
CA SER A 8 30.72 -14.27 -7.55
C SER A 8 31.10 -14.03 -9.02
N ARG A 9 30.23 -14.46 -9.93
CA ARG A 9 30.39 -14.28 -11.39
C ARG A 9 30.48 -12.81 -11.77
N ALA A 10 31.49 -12.43 -12.54
CA ALA A 10 31.63 -11.09 -13.12
C ALA A 10 30.43 -10.70 -14.01
N ARG A 11 30.30 -9.41 -14.31
CA ARG A 11 29.31 -8.87 -15.26
C ARG A 11 29.87 -8.53 -16.64
N ALA A 12 31.17 -8.72 -16.81
CA ALA A 12 31.92 -8.43 -18.02
C ALA A 12 33.09 -9.40 -18.16
N CYS A 13 33.53 -9.65 -19.40
CA CYS A 13 34.73 -10.42 -19.69
C CYS A 13 35.96 -9.73 -19.09
N GLN A 14 36.66 -10.40 -18.17
CA GLN A 14 37.83 -9.85 -17.48
C GLN A 14 39.09 -9.75 -18.37
N THR A 15 39.01 -10.16 -19.65
CA THR A 15 40.08 -10.00 -20.64
C THR A 15 39.86 -8.80 -21.58
N CYS A 16 38.64 -8.56 -22.08
CA CYS A 16 38.36 -7.46 -23.02
C CYS A 16 37.49 -6.33 -22.45
N GLY A 17 36.94 -6.47 -21.24
CA GLY A 17 36.10 -5.45 -20.59
C GLY A 17 34.64 -5.39 -21.07
N ASN A 18 34.29 -6.09 -22.15
CA ASN A 18 32.91 -6.12 -22.67
C ASN A 18 31.94 -6.74 -21.64
N ALA A 19 30.82 -6.05 -21.38
CA ALA A 19 29.73 -6.57 -20.57
C ALA A 19 29.08 -7.79 -21.25
N PHE A 20 28.72 -8.81 -20.47
CA PHE A 20 28.02 -9.98 -20.98
C PHE A 20 26.55 -9.65 -21.28
N ALA A 21 26.05 -10.06 -22.45
CA ALA A 21 24.64 -9.98 -22.83
C ALA A 21 23.80 -11.09 -22.17
N ASP A 22 22.47 -10.94 -22.12
CA ASP A 22 21.60 -12.00 -21.61
C ASP A 22 21.68 -13.26 -22.48
N GLN A 23 21.72 -14.42 -21.84
CA GLN A 23 22.00 -15.74 -22.42
C GLN A 23 23.39 -15.88 -23.10
N GLU A 24 24.32 -14.93 -22.93
CA GLU A 24 25.65 -15.05 -23.53
C GLU A 24 26.46 -16.19 -22.89
N PRO A 25 27.01 -17.14 -23.66
CA PRO A 25 27.93 -18.13 -23.13
C PRO A 25 29.25 -17.50 -22.67
N TYR A 26 29.71 -17.88 -21.48
CA TYR A 26 31.00 -17.45 -20.94
C TYR A 26 31.73 -18.62 -20.30
N HIS A 27 33.06 -18.54 -20.24
CA HIS A 27 33.92 -19.51 -19.60
C HIS A 27 34.46 -18.95 -18.28
N THR A 28 34.43 -19.75 -17.22
CA THR A 28 35.11 -19.44 -15.96
C THR A 28 36.36 -20.30 -15.85
N LEU A 29 37.47 -19.68 -15.44
CA LEU A 29 38.66 -20.36 -14.96
C LEU A 29 38.79 -20.11 -13.45
N LEU A 30 39.18 -21.13 -12.70
CA LEU A 30 39.47 -21.04 -11.28
C LEU A 30 40.95 -21.37 -11.03
N PHE A 31 41.60 -20.51 -10.26
CA PHE A 31 43.00 -20.65 -9.89
C PHE A 31 43.22 -20.59 -8.38
N GLU A 32 44.27 -21.25 -7.90
CA GLU A 32 44.85 -21.06 -6.58
C GLU A 32 45.91 -19.95 -6.60
N ARG A 33 45.90 -19.11 -5.57
CA ARG A 33 46.88 -18.04 -5.30
C ARG A 33 47.29 -18.08 -3.83
N ARG A 34 48.41 -17.40 -3.51
CA ARG A 34 48.88 -17.20 -2.12
C ARG A 34 47.84 -16.52 -1.21
N SER A 35 46.84 -15.86 -1.80
CA SER A 35 45.77 -15.12 -1.13
C SER A 35 44.40 -15.83 -1.18
N GLY A 36 44.36 -17.11 -1.54
CA GLY A 36 43.12 -17.88 -1.73
C GLY A 36 42.79 -18.14 -3.20
N PHE A 37 41.52 -18.38 -3.50
CA PHE A 37 41.06 -18.66 -4.87
C PHE A 37 40.90 -17.38 -5.71
N GLU A 38 41.22 -17.47 -7.00
CA GLU A 38 41.01 -16.43 -8.01
C GLU A 38 40.12 -16.97 -9.13
N ARG A 39 38.93 -16.38 -9.26
CA ARG A 39 38.01 -16.59 -10.38
C ARG A 39 38.30 -15.62 -11.53
N LEU A 40 38.27 -16.13 -12.76
CA LEU A 40 38.39 -15.36 -14.00
C LEU A 40 37.27 -15.75 -14.98
N ASP A 41 36.30 -14.87 -15.23
CA ASP A 41 35.24 -15.04 -16.23
C ASP A 41 35.59 -14.34 -17.55
N VAL A 42 35.47 -15.04 -18.68
CA VAL A 42 35.79 -14.56 -20.04
C VAL A 42 34.73 -14.95 -21.07
N CYS A 43 34.52 -14.14 -22.11
CA CYS A 43 33.63 -14.47 -23.23
C CYS A 43 34.25 -15.54 -24.15
N VAL A 44 33.43 -16.18 -25.01
CA VAL A 44 33.87 -17.26 -25.92
C VAL A 44 35.03 -16.83 -26.82
N THR A 45 35.05 -15.59 -27.32
CA THR A 45 36.14 -15.08 -28.18
C THR A 45 37.46 -15.04 -27.41
N CYS A 46 37.49 -14.39 -26.24
CA CYS A 46 38.70 -14.34 -25.42
C CYS A 46 39.11 -15.73 -24.89
N TRP A 47 38.17 -16.65 -24.69
CA TRP A 47 38.47 -18.05 -24.41
C TRP A 47 39.23 -18.69 -25.58
N ALA A 48 38.67 -18.69 -26.79
CA ALA A 48 39.28 -19.30 -27.97
C ALA A 48 40.67 -18.70 -28.30
N ASP A 49 40.79 -17.38 -28.23
CA ASP A 49 42.00 -16.64 -28.58
C ASP A 49 43.16 -16.81 -27.58
N GLN A 50 42.86 -16.88 -26.27
CA GLN A 50 43.87 -16.68 -25.21
C GLN A 50 43.90 -17.74 -24.10
N HIS A 51 42.88 -18.59 -23.97
CA HIS A 51 42.78 -19.53 -22.84
C HIS A 51 42.50 -20.99 -23.26
N GLN A 52 41.89 -21.24 -24.42
CA GLN A 52 41.63 -22.60 -24.92
C GLN A 52 42.92 -23.44 -25.04
N HIS A 53 44.04 -22.79 -25.35
CA HIS A 53 45.36 -23.42 -25.42
C HIS A 53 46.22 -22.86 -24.28
N GLY A 54 46.72 -23.73 -23.39
CA GLY A 54 47.65 -23.35 -22.32
C GLY A 54 47.03 -22.91 -20.99
N ALA A 55 45.71 -22.76 -20.85
CA ALA A 55 45.12 -22.36 -19.57
C ALA A 55 45.36 -23.36 -18.44
N ALA A 56 45.39 -24.66 -18.74
CA ALA A 56 45.68 -25.71 -17.76
C ALA A 56 47.14 -25.70 -17.28
N ASP A 57 48.07 -25.25 -18.13
CA ASP A 57 49.50 -25.15 -17.84
C ASP A 57 49.85 -23.89 -17.01
N ARG A 58 48.91 -22.94 -16.88
CA ARG A 58 49.08 -21.75 -16.04
C ARG A 58 49.18 -22.16 -14.58
N LYS A 59 50.27 -21.72 -13.91
CA LYS A 59 50.54 -22.05 -12.50
C LYS A 59 49.33 -21.80 -11.59
N GLY A 60 48.97 -22.85 -10.84
CA GLY A 60 47.83 -22.83 -9.92
C GLY A 60 46.47 -22.94 -10.60
N TYR A 61 46.36 -23.37 -11.87
CA TYR A 61 45.07 -23.75 -12.44
C TYR A 61 44.44 -24.90 -11.63
N ILE A 62 43.13 -24.80 -11.35
CA ILE A 62 42.35 -25.83 -10.67
C ILE A 62 41.36 -26.47 -11.66
N SER A 63 40.54 -25.64 -12.31
CA SER A 63 39.43 -26.08 -13.14
C SER A 63 38.95 -24.98 -14.07
N HIS A 64 38.23 -25.35 -15.11
CA HIS A 64 37.39 -24.46 -15.90
C HIS A 64 35.97 -25.04 -15.99
N TRP A 65 35.00 -24.18 -16.27
CA TRP A 65 33.65 -24.57 -16.66
C TRP A 65 33.03 -23.50 -17.56
N GLN A 66 31.91 -23.83 -18.21
CA GLN A 66 31.13 -22.91 -19.02
C GLN A 66 29.82 -22.58 -18.30
N GLY A 67 29.28 -21.38 -18.53
CA GLY A 67 27.96 -20.96 -18.08
C GLY A 67 27.25 -20.09 -19.11
N LEU A 68 25.95 -19.85 -18.90
CA LEU A 68 25.18 -18.84 -19.63
C LEU A 68 24.98 -17.63 -18.73
N PHE A 69 25.23 -16.42 -19.25
CA PHE A 69 25.06 -15.20 -18.50
C PHE A 69 23.58 -14.82 -18.49
N THR A 70 22.84 -15.27 -17.47
CA THR A 70 21.53 -14.69 -17.19
C THR A 70 21.71 -13.33 -16.53
N VAL A 71 21.14 -12.30 -17.14
CA VAL A 71 20.85 -11.00 -16.52
C VAL A 71 19.77 -11.26 -15.47
N PRO A 72 19.99 -10.93 -14.18
CA PRO A 72 18.93 -10.99 -13.18
C PRO A 72 17.74 -10.18 -13.69
N PRO A 73 16.50 -10.71 -13.67
CA PRO A 73 15.35 -9.97 -14.17
C PRO A 73 15.31 -8.61 -13.50
N ALA A 74 14.95 -7.57 -14.26
CA ALA A 74 14.77 -6.24 -13.70
C ALA A 74 13.86 -6.37 -12.46
N ALA A 75 14.27 -5.75 -11.35
CA ALA A 75 13.47 -5.78 -10.13
C ALA A 75 12.04 -5.40 -10.50
N PRO A 76 11.03 -6.21 -10.14
CA PRO A 76 9.67 -6.03 -10.66
C PRO A 76 9.25 -4.60 -10.38
N PRO A 77 8.70 -3.88 -11.37
CA PRO A 77 8.33 -2.48 -11.19
C PRO A 77 7.45 -2.37 -9.96
N GLU A 78 7.75 -1.41 -9.07
CA GLU A 78 7.07 -1.29 -7.78
C GLU A 78 5.55 -1.36 -8.00
N PRO A 79 4.84 -2.24 -7.27
CA PRO A 79 3.50 -2.65 -7.66
C PRO A 79 2.59 -1.44 -7.82
N ILE A 80 1.89 -1.42 -8.96
CA ILE A 80 1.05 -0.32 -9.46
C ILE A 80 0.28 0.34 -8.31
N GLN A 81 0.31 1.68 -8.29
CA GLN A 81 -0.18 2.52 -7.19
C GLN A 81 -1.63 2.22 -6.76
N ARG A 82 -1.78 1.24 -5.86
CA ARG A 82 -2.54 1.46 -4.63
C ARG A 82 -1.97 2.73 -3.98
N ASP A 83 -2.81 3.59 -3.41
CA ASP A 83 -2.28 4.72 -2.64
C ASP A 83 -1.37 4.18 -1.52
N ASN A 84 -0.07 4.46 -1.61
CA ASN A 84 0.85 4.21 -0.51
C ASN A 84 0.23 4.79 0.76
N ALA A 85 0.28 4.07 1.89
CA ALA A 85 -0.47 4.46 3.09
C ALA A 85 -0.13 5.89 3.58
N GLU A 86 1.06 6.41 3.23
CA GLU A 86 1.45 7.82 3.38
C GLU A 86 0.63 8.78 2.51
N THR A 87 0.46 8.47 1.21
CA THR A 87 -0.37 9.22 0.25
C THR A 87 -1.85 9.16 0.62
N LEU A 88 -2.33 8.01 1.10
CA LEU A 88 -3.69 7.86 1.60
C LEU A 88 -3.91 8.70 2.86
N LEU A 89 -3.00 8.63 3.84
CA LEU A 89 -3.05 9.46 5.05
C LEU A 89 -2.99 10.95 4.70
N ARG A 90 -2.09 11.36 3.80
CA ARG A 90 -2.00 12.73 3.26
C ARG A 90 -3.36 13.23 2.76
N ARG A 91 -3.97 12.54 1.79
CA ARG A 91 -5.28 12.91 1.25
C ARG A 91 -6.38 12.96 2.31
N LEU A 92 -6.33 12.06 3.30
CA LEU A 92 -7.28 12.07 4.42
C LEU A 92 -7.09 13.26 5.36
N THR A 93 -5.85 13.62 5.69
CA THR A 93 -5.52 14.78 6.53
C THR A 93 -5.82 16.10 5.80
N GLU A 94 -5.54 16.18 4.49
CA GLU A 94 -5.90 17.31 3.62
C GLU A 94 -7.42 17.51 3.53
N ARG A 95 -8.19 16.42 3.36
CA ARG A 95 -9.65 16.44 3.24
C ARG A 95 -10.36 16.71 4.57
N ASN A 96 -9.75 16.34 5.69
CA ASN A 96 -10.15 16.64 7.08
C ASN A 96 -11.63 16.37 7.46
N GLN A 97 -12.34 15.51 6.72
CA GLN A 97 -13.75 15.21 6.98
C GLN A 97 -13.90 14.28 8.21
N PRO A 98 -14.86 14.53 9.13
CA PRO A 98 -15.07 13.70 10.32
C PRO A 98 -15.25 12.20 10.03
N ALA A 99 -15.88 11.85 8.91
CA ALA A 99 -16.12 10.47 8.49
C ALA A 99 -14.82 9.65 8.34
N TRP A 100 -13.70 10.27 7.96
CA TRP A 100 -12.44 9.57 7.72
C TRP A 100 -11.47 9.61 8.91
N GLN A 101 -11.78 10.34 9.98
CA GLN A 101 -10.90 10.44 11.16
C GLN A 101 -10.56 9.06 11.77
N PRO A 102 -11.49 8.08 11.86
CA PRO A 102 -11.14 6.71 12.25
C PRO A 102 -10.11 6.04 11.34
N ALA A 103 -10.26 6.19 10.03
CA ALA A 103 -9.36 5.59 9.04
C ALA A 103 -7.97 6.25 9.06
N ALA A 104 -7.92 7.59 9.14
CA ALA A 104 -6.68 8.36 9.26
C ALA A 104 -5.90 7.98 10.54
N PHE A 105 -6.59 7.83 11.67
CA PHE A 105 -6.00 7.40 12.93
C PHE A 105 -5.38 5.99 12.84
N ILE A 106 -6.13 5.01 12.31
CA ILE A 106 -5.61 3.65 12.15
C ILE A 106 -4.45 3.59 11.16
N LEU A 107 -4.50 4.35 10.05
CA LEU A 107 -3.39 4.46 9.09
C LEU A 107 -2.14 5.08 9.73
N ALA A 108 -2.27 6.12 10.55
CA ALA A 108 -1.14 6.73 11.26
C ALA A 108 -0.48 5.74 12.23
N VAL A 109 -1.28 5.01 13.03
CA VAL A 109 -0.79 3.96 13.94
C VAL A 109 -0.14 2.78 13.19
N MET A 110 -0.67 2.40 12.01
CA MET A 110 -0.05 1.40 11.14
C MET A 110 1.32 1.85 10.61
N LEU A 111 1.47 3.12 10.24
CA LEU A 111 2.73 3.70 9.78
C LEU A 111 3.75 3.88 10.92
N GLU A 112 3.29 4.27 12.11
CA GLU A 112 4.10 4.33 13.34
C GLU A 112 4.67 2.95 13.68
N ARG A 113 3.84 1.90 13.70
CA ARG A 113 4.28 0.52 13.95
C ARG A 113 5.28 0.01 12.89
N LYS A 114 5.19 0.50 11.66
CA LYS A 114 6.18 0.25 10.59
C LYS A 114 7.43 1.13 10.68
N ARG A 115 7.53 2.02 11.67
CA ARG A 115 8.61 3.03 11.86
C ARG A 115 8.73 4.06 10.73
N VAL A 116 7.66 4.23 9.95
CA VAL A 116 7.58 5.18 8.82
C VAL A 116 7.27 6.59 9.32
N LEU A 117 6.38 6.69 10.31
CA LEU A 117 6.10 7.93 11.04
C LEU A 117 6.68 7.84 12.46
N LYS A 118 6.99 9.00 13.05
CA LYS A 118 7.36 9.15 14.46
C LYS A 118 6.49 10.24 15.09
N ILE A 119 5.93 9.98 16.27
CA ILE A 119 5.30 11.04 17.07
C ILE A 119 6.38 12.07 17.43
N ARG A 120 6.12 13.35 17.15
CA ARG A 120 6.92 14.50 17.61
C ARG A 120 6.28 15.20 18.80
N GLU A 121 4.95 15.32 18.80
CA GLU A 121 4.21 15.91 19.90
C GLU A 121 2.88 15.19 20.12
N THR A 122 2.33 15.27 21.33
CA THR A 122 0.97 14.82 21.64
C THR A 122 0.25 15.92 22.42
N LEU A 123 -0.64 16.60 21.72
CA LEU A 123 -1.41 17.73 22.22
C LEU A 123 -2.75 17.28 22.81
N ARG A 124 -3.42 18.20 23.51
CA ARG A 124 -4.85 18.10 23.84
C ARG A 124 -5.59 19.27 23.24
N ALA A 125 -6.61 18.97 22.43
CA ALA A 125 -7.53 19.95 21.85
C ALA A 125 -8.96 19.43 22.05
N GLU A 126 -9.90 20.30 22.43
CA GLU A 126 -11.32 19.96 22.59
C GLU A 126 -11.59 18.72 23.48
N GLY A 127 -10.75 18.50 24.49
CA GLY A 127 -10.80 17.33 25.39
C GLY A 127 -10.26 16.01 24.78
N ARG A 128 -9.93 15.98 23.49
CA ARG A 128 -9.34 14.84 22.78
C ARG A 128 -7.82 14.92 22.78
N ARG A 129 -7.15 13.78 22.56
CA ARG A 129 -5.71 13.74 22.25
C ARG A 129 -5.53 14.07 20.76
N VAL A 130 -4.41 14.72 20.41
CA VAL A 130 -4.02 14.94 19.02
C VAL A 130 -2.55 14.59 18.86
N PHE A 131 -2.24 13.71 17.91
CA PHE A 131 -0.88 13.26 17.63
C PHE A 131 -0.31 14.06 16.47
N VAL A 132 0.85 14.68 16.69
CA VAL A 132 1.63 15.33 15.63
C VAL A 132 2.73 14.34 15.23
N TYR A 133 2.52 13.66 14.12
CA TYR A 133 3.51 12.75 13.52
C TYR A 133 4.43 13.52 12.58
N GLU A 134 5.69 13.09 12.47
CA GLU A 134 6.61 13.50 11.41
C GLU A 134 7.09 12.27 10.63
N ARG A 135 7.26 12.44 9.31
CA ARG A 135 7.93 11.51 8.40
C ARG A 135 9.44 11.80 8.34
N PRO A 136 10.31 10.94 8.90
CA PRO A 136 11.75 11.16 8.88
C PRO A 136 12.29 11.20 7.44
N GLY A 137 13.25 12.08 7.17
CA GLY A 137 13.88 12.25 5.86
C GLY A 137 13.19 13.27 4.95
N THR A 138 11.86 13.43 5.03
CA THR A 138 11.16 14.56 4.37
C THR A 138 10.77 15.69 5.33
N GLY A 139 10.67 15.43 6.64
CA GLY A 139 10.28 16.45 7.62
C GLY A 139 8.79 16.85 7.56
N GLU A 140 8.00 16.11 6.78
CA GLU A 140 6.57 16.31 6.63
C GLU A 140 5.83 15.96 7.93
N MET A 141 4.80 16.74 8.26
CA MET A 141 4.04 16.61 9.51
C MET A 141 2.57 16.25 9.25
N PHE A 142 2.02 15.34 10.06
CA PHE A 142 0.61 14.94 10.02
C PHE A 142 -0.02 15.15 11.40
N THR A 143 -1.06 15.99 11.47
CA THR A 143 -1.83 16.24 12.70
C THR A 143 -3.07 15.37 12.69
N VAL A 144 -3.11 14.35 13.55
CA VAL A 144 -4.17 13.33 13.57
C VAL A 144 -4.83 13.31 14.94
N PRO A 145 -6.12 13.70 15.08
CA PRO A 145 -6.84 13.62 16.34
C PRO A 145 -7.15 12.17 16.70
N ASP A 146 -7.26 11.90 18.00
CA ASP A 146 -7.74 10.64 18.54
C ASP A 146 -9.28 10.57 18.43
N PRO A 147 -9.85 9.68 17.59
CA PRO A 147 -11.29 9.52 17.43
C PRO A 147 -11.96 8.83 18.63
N GLN A 148 -11.19 8.39 19.64
CA GLN A 148 -11.68 7.64 20.82
C GLN A 148 -12.44 6.37 20.43
N LEU A 149 -11.90 5.63 19.46
CA LEU A 149 -12.50 4.41 18.91
C LEU A 149 -12.83 3.39 20.01
N ARG A 150 -14.09 2.93 20.00
CA ARG A 150 -14.56 1.82 20.82
C ARG A 150 -14.16 0.48 20.20
N LEU A 151 -14.10 -0.56 21.03
CA LEU A 151 -13.71 -1.91 20.59
C LEU A 151 -14.66 -2.49 19.52
N ASP A 152 -15.97 -2.20 19.61
CA ASP A 152 -17.00 -2.63 18.66
C ASP A 152 -16.95 -1.90 17.31
N GLN A 153 -16.24 -0.77 17.23
CA GLN A 153 -16.05 -0.02 15.98
C GLN A 153 -14.81 -0.51 15.20
N LEU A 154 -13.89 -1.21 15.88
CA LEU A 154 -12.57 -1.53 15.34
C LEU A 154 -12.60 -2.43 14.10
N GLU A 155 -13.47 -3.44 14.07
CA GLU A 155 -13.61 -4.36 12.94
C GLU A 155 -14.18 -3.69 11.69
N GLN A 156 -15.03 -2.67 11.84
CA GLN A 156 -15.55 -1.90 10.73
C GLN A 156 -14.44 -1.01 10.16
N VAL A 157 -13.78 -0.22 11.01
CA VAL A 157 -12.72 0.70 10.58
C VAL A 157 -11.53 -0.05 9.97
N GLN A 158 -11.21 -1.27 10.43
CA GLN A 158 -10.20 -2.11 9.77
C GLN A 158 -10.62 -2.55 8.36
N ARG A 159 -11.89 -2.89 8.14
CA ARG A 159 -12.42 -3.21 6.80
C ARG A 159 -12.45 -1.96 5.91
N ASP A 160 -12.81 -0.80 6.46
CA ASP A 160 -12.80 0.48 5.73
C ASP A 160 -11.38 0.86 5.30
N VAL A 161 -10.40 0.78 6.21
CA VAL A 161 -8.99 1.04 5.91
C VAL A 161 -8.42 0.04 4.90
N ALA A 162 -8.79 -1.25 4.98
CA ALA A 162 -8.42 -2.22 3.96
C ALA A 162 -8.99 -1.82 2.59
N HIS A 163 -10.30 -1.55 2.50
CA HIS A 163 -10.94 -1.14 1.25
C HIS A 163 -10.30 0.12 0.64
N LEU A 164 -9.98 1.13 1.45
CA LEU A 164 -9.31 2.37 1.01
C LEU A 164 -7.85 2.13 0.57
N LEU A 165 -7.14 1.16 1.15
CA LEU A 165 -5.80 0.75 0.69
C LEU A 165 -5.83 -0.09 -0.60
N GLU A 166 -6.96 -0.70 -0.94
CA GLU A 166 -7.11 -1.51 -2.16
C GLU A 166 -7.66 -0.71 -3.35
N HIS A 167 -8.62 0.19 -3.10
CA HIS A 167 -9.35 0.94 -4.12
C HIS A 167 -9.01 2.44 -4.15
N GLY A 168 -8.18 2.91 -3.22
CA GLY A 168 -7.87 4.33 -3.03
C GLY A 168 -8.99 5.11 -2.34
N LEU A 169 -8.80 6.42 -2.25
CA LEU A 169 -9.86 7.31 -1.76
C LEU A 169 -10.92 7.51 -2.86
N PRO A 170 -12.24 7.32 -2.58
CA PRO A 170 -13.26 7.68 -3.55
C PRO A 170 -13.16 9.17 -3.87
N PRO A 171 -13.29 9.58 -5.15
CA PRO A 171 -13.20 10.97 -5.55
C PRO A 171 -14.21 11.83 -4.78
N GLU A 172 -13.92 13.11 -4.62
CA GLU A 172 -14.91 14.06 -4.15
C GLU A 172 -16.10 14.04 -5.11
N ALA A 173 -17.23 13.54 -4.63
CA ALA A 173 -18.49 13.70 -5.32
C ALA A 173 -18.86 15.19 -5.25
N GLY A 174 -18.46 15.94 -6.29
CA GLY A 174 -19.21 17.13 -6.70
C GLY A 174 -20.69 16.74 -6.75
N PRO A 175 -21.58 17.63 -6.26
CA PRO A 175 -22.80 17.25 -5.55
C PRO A 175 -23.52 16.08 -6.21
N ALA A 176 -23.61 14.97 -5.48
CA ALA A 176 -24.38 13.82 -5.92
C ALA A 176 -25.78 14.33 -6.33
N PRO A 177 -26.29 13.97 -7.53
CA PRO A 177 -27.62 14.38 -7.93
C PRO A 177 -28.58 13.96 -6.84
N GLU A 178 -29.37 14.92 -6.35
CA GLU A 178 -30.13 14.78 -5.12
C GLU A 178 -30.92 13.49 -5.14
N SER A 179 -30.92 12.77 -4.03
CA SER A 179 -31.75 11.58 -3.88
C SER A 179 -33.21 12.00 -3.99
N ILE A 180 -33.79 11.84 -5.19
CA ILE A 180 -35.24 11.87 -5.41
C ILE A 180 -35.82 10.58 -4.81
N HIS A 181 -35.68 10.46 -3.49
CA HIS A 181 -36.65 9.78 -2.67
C HIS A 181 -37.86 10.70 -2.64
N ASP A 182 -38.82 10.34 -3.49
CA ASP A 182 -40.13 10.95 -3.59
C ASP A 182 -40.72 11.10 -2.18
N GLU A 183 -40.81 12.34 -1.68
CA GLU A 183 -41.49 12.67 -0.43
C GLU A 183 -42.97 12.88 -0.80
N PRO A 184 -43.87 11.92 -0.52
CA PRO A 184 -45.28 12.12 -0.80
C PRO A 184 -45.78 13.24 0.11
N ALA A 185 -46.13 14.37 -0.52
CA ALA A 185 -46.42 15.62 0.19
C ALA A 185 -47.48 15.42 1.28
N ALA A 186 -47.22 15.99 2.46
CA ALA A 186 -48.13 15.92 3.59
C ALA A 186 -49.44 16.68 3.28
N GLU A 187 -50.54 15.96 3.12
CA GLU A 187 -51.87 16.58 3.10
C GLU A 187 -52.24 17.15 4.48
N PRO A 188 -52.95 18.29 4.54
CA PRO A 188 -53.06 19.07 5.76
C PRO A 188 -54.03 18.47 6.79
N VAL A 189 -53.66 18.59 8.07
CA VAL A 189 -54.55 18.30 9.20
C VAL A 189 -55.77 19.24 9.15
N ALA A 190 -56.97 18.66 9.07
CA ALA A 190 -58.22 19.41 9.08
C ALA A 190 -58.50 20.01 10.46
N THR A 191 -58.21 21.29 10.63
CA THR A 191 -58.60 22.07 11.82
C THR A 191 -60.12 22.13 11.93
N GLY A 192 -60.67 21.71 13.07
CA GLY A 192 -62.12 21.65 13.28
C GLY A 192 -62.80 23.02 13.29
N SER A 193 -63.92 23.16 12.57
CA SER A 193 -64.80 24.32 12.63
C SER A 193 -65.65 24.33 13.91
N PRO A 194 -65.77 25.47 14.61
CA PRO A 194 -66.78 25.68 15.64
C PRO A 194 -67.99 26.46 15.08
N GLU A 195 -69.20 25.91 15.16
CA GLU A 195 -70.40 26.74 15.29
C GLU A 195 -71.54 25.98 15.97
N ALA A 196 -72.52 26.70 16.51
CA ALA A 196 -73.62 26.15 17.30
C ALA A 196 -74.98 26.67 16.81
N GLY A 197 -75.90 25.76 16.51
CA GLY A 197 -77.28 26.08 16.12
C GLY A 197 -78.18 24.84 16.23
N PRO A 198 -79.49 24.96 16.53
CA PRO A 198 -80.21 23.86 17.21
C PRO A 198 -81.51 23.38 16.54
N ALA A 199 -82.05 22.31 17.14
CA ALA A 199 -83.45 21.86 17.16
C ALA A 199 -84.03 21.08 15.96
N GLY A 200 -85.00 20.23 16.30
CA GLY A 200 -85.85 19.43 15.42
C GLY A 200 -85.35 17.99 15.14
N GLU A 201 -86.16 16.93 15.05
CA GLU A 201 -87.44 16.48 15.66
C GLU A 201 -87.68 15.03 15.16
N SER A 202 -88.55 14.23 15.82
CA SER A 202 -88.90 12.82 15.51
C SER A 202 -87.78 11.77 15.62
N VAL A 203 -87.91 10.57 16.23
CA VAL A 203 -89.04 9.71 16.67
C VAL A 203 -89.78 8.95 15.56
N VAL A 204 -89.46 7.66 15.36
CA VAL A 204 -90.34 6.46 15.56
C VAL A 204 -89.60 5.13 15.23
N ALA A 205 -90.01 4.02 15.90
CA ALA A 205 -90.06 2.61 15.42
C ALA A 205 -88.77 1.90 14.91
N GLU A 206 -88.59 0.56 14.95
CA GLU A 206 -89.29 -0.62 15.52
C GLU A 206 -88.22 -1.74 15.75
N VAL A 207 -88.25 -2.59 16.81
CA VAL A 207 -88.83 -3.98 16.86
C VAL A 207 -88.21 -4.96 15.81
N VAL A 208 -87.77 -6.21 16.05
CA VAL A 208 -87.72 -7.20 17.17
C VAL A 208 -86.25 -7.74 17.31
N ALA A 209 -85.77 -8.73 18.09
CA ALA A 209 -86.16 -9.67 19.20
C ALA A 209 -84.83 -10.12 19.89
N SER A 210 -84.72 -11.03 20.89
CA SER A 210 -85.65 -11.86 21.68
C SER A 210 -85.24 -11.86 23.16
#